data_AF-A0AB35P9N3-F1
#
_entry.id   AF-A0AB35P9N3-F1
#
_cell.length_a   1.000
_cell.length_b   1.000
_cell.length_c   1.000
_cell.angle_alpha   90.00
_cell.angle_beta   90.00
_cell.angle_gamma   90.00
#
_symmetry.space_group_name_H-M   'P 1'
#
loop_
_entity.id
_entity.type
_entity.pdbx_description
1 polymer ?
#
loop_
_entity_poly.entity_id
_entity_poly.type
_entity_poly.pdbx_seq_one_letter_code
_entity_poly.pdbx_strand_id
1 'polypeptide(L)' 'MITSLVFDVDGTILDTEKAILKSLQKVLKEELKEDYALQDLRFALGIPGKETLKKLNVQNIDVVHP' A
#
# COMPACT_ATOMS: atom_id res chain seq x y z
N MET A 1 -0.80 -30.04 20.10
CA MET A 1 0.44 -29.24 20.03
C MET A 1 0.39 -28.40 18.77
N ILE A 2 0.72 -27.12 18.84
CA ILE A 2 0.91 -26.27 17.65
C ILE A 2 2.33 -26.52 17.14
N THR A 3 2.45 -26.80 15.84
CA THR A 3 3.74 -27.14 15.21
C THR A 3 4.36 -25.96 14.47
N SER A 4 3.56 -24.98 14.05
CA SER A 4 4.04 -23.80 13.32
C SER A 4 3.07 -22.63 13.48
N LEU A 5 3.64 -21.43 13.49
CA LEU A 5 2.94 -20.14 13.47
C LEU A 5 3.63 -19.29 12.40
N VAL A 6 2.85 -18.72 11.48
CA VAL A 6 3.35 -17.85 10.42
C VAL A 6 2.86 -16.44 10.71
N PHE A 7 3.77 -15.48 10.66
CA PHE A 7 3.49 -14.07 10.90
C PHE A 7 3.81 -13.26 9.66
N ASP A 8 2.91 -12.33 9.34
CA ASP A 8 3.23 -11.26 8.41
C ASP A 8 4.17 -10.24 9.06
N VAL A 9 4.79 -9.39 8.26
CA VAL A 9 5.74 -8.38 8.74
C VAL A 9 5.04 -7.06 8.99
N ASP A 10 4.45 -6.49 7.94
CA ASP A 10 3.88 -5.14 7.96
C ASP A 10 2.55 -5.11 8.71
N GLY A 11 2.41 -4.19 9.67
CA GLY A 11 1.22 -4.09 10.52
C GLY A 11 1.02 -5.27 11.48
N THR A 12 1.92 -6.25 11.49
CA THR A 12 1.87 -7.43 12.37
C THR A 12 3.07 -7.45 13.33
N ILE A 13 4.29 -7.63 12.81
CA ILE A 13 5.52 -7.59 13.63
C ILE A 13 6.02 -6.14 13.76
N LEU A 14 5.88 -5.35 12.70
CA LEU A 14 6.34 -3.96 12.65
C LEU A 14 5.15 -3.01 12.42
N ASP A 15 5.12 -1.90 13.17
CA ASP A 15 4.15 -0.81 12.97
C ASP A 15 4.58 0.07 11.78
N THR A 16 4.36 -0.44 10.57
CA THR A 16 4.76 0.21 9.30
C THR A 16 3.61 0.89 8.57
N GLU A 17 2.36 0.69 8.99
CA GLU A 17 1.17 1.17 8.28
C GLU A 17 1.24 2.67 7.97
N LYS A 18 1.56 3.49 8.98
CA LYS A 18 1.62 4.94 8.82
C LYS A 18 2.72 5.37 7.86
N ALA A 19 3.86 4.68 7.86
CA ALA A 19 4.97 4.99 6.96
C ALA A 19 4.60 4.65 5.51
N ILE A 20 3.98 3.49 5.30
CA ILE A 20 3.47 3.03 3.99
C ILE A 20 2.43 4.00 3.43
N LEU A 21 1.44 4.41 4.24
CA LEU A 21 0.40 5.33 3.77
C LEU A 21 0.96 6.71 3.45
N LYS A 22 1.93 7.22 4.22
CA LYS A 22 2.56 8.51 3.94
C LYS A 22 3.44 8.48 2.69
N SER A 23 4.19 7.41 2.46
CA SER A 23 5.00 7.29 1.24
C SER A 23 4.10 7.23 0.00
N LEU A 24 3.02 6.44 0.05
CA LEU A 24 2.03 6.37 -1.03
C LEU A 24 1.37 7.74 -1.27
N GLN A 25 0.89 8.41 -0.22
CA GLN A 25 0.28 9.75 -0.30
C GLN A 25 1.23 10.74 -0.99
N LYS A 26 2.51 10.71 -0.62
CA LYS A 26 3.53 11.59 -1.21
C LYS A 26 3.68 11.33 -2.70
N VAL A 27 3.80 10.07 -3.13
CA VAL A 27 3.96 9.71 -4.54
C VAL A 27 2.73 10.09 -5.36
N LEU A 28 1.52 9.84 -4.85
CA LEU A 28 0.28 10.23 -5.54
C LEU A 28 0.18 11.74 -5.73
N LYS A 29 0.61 12.52 -4.75
CA LYS A 29 0.69 13.98 -4.86
C LYS A 29 1.73 14.44 -5.86
N GLU A 30 2.89 13.80 -5.89
CA GLU A 30 4.01 14.19 -6.77
C GLU A 30 3.69 13.86 -8.24
N GLU A 31 3.23 12.64 -8.51
CA GLU A 31 3.05 12.09 -9.86
C GLU A 31 1.66 12.39 -10.44
N LEU A 32 0.59 12.26 -9.66
CA LEU A 32 -0.78 12.41 -10.13
C LEU A 32 -1.42 13.76 -9.75
N LYS A 33 -0.74 14.57 -8.93
CA LYS A 33 -1.27 15.83 -8.38
C LYS A 33 -2.55 15.65 -7.55
N GLU A 34 -2.77 14.45 -7.03
CA GLU A 34 -3.93 14.12 -6.19
C GLU A 34 -3.55 14.20 -4.70
N ASP A 35 -4.38 14.89 -3.91
CA ASP A 35 -4.19 15.01 -2.46
C ASP A 35 -5.20 14.12 -1.73
N TYR A 36 -4.71 13.02 -1.15
CA TYR A 36 -5.53 12.04 -0.43
C TYR A 36 -5.39 12.22 1.06
N ALA A 37 -6.47 12.04 1.84
CA ALA A 37 -6.33 11.82 3.27
C ALA A 37 -5.80 10.39 3.53
N LEU A 38 -5.03 10.21 4.60
CA LEU A 38 -4.47 8.88 4.93
C LEU A 38 -5.55 7.81 5.14
N GLN A 39 -6.72 8.19 5.63
CA GLN A 39 -7.85 7.27 5.82
C GLN A 39 -8.35 6.69 4.49
N ASP A 40 -8.31 7.47 3.41
CA ASP A 40 -8.78 7.06 2.09
C ASP A 40 -7.78 6.10 1.42
N LEU A 41 -6.54 6.07 1.89
CA LEU A 41 -5.49 5.17 1.41
C LEU A 41 -5.39 3.87 2.22
N ARG A 42 -6.13 3.73 3.33
CA ARG A 42 -6.06 2.52 4.20
C ARG A 42 -6.34 1.22 3.45
N PHE A 43 -7.11 1.24 2.36
CA PHE A 43 -7.37 0.05 1.56
C PHE A 43 -6.09 -0.56 0.95
N ALA A 44 -5.01 0.21 0.85
CA ALA A 44 -3.74 -0.23 0.29
C ALA A 44 -2.95 -1.15 1.24
N LEU A 45 -3.31 -1.20 2.52
CA LEU A 45 -2.65 -2.04 3.51
C LEU A 45 -3.11 -3.49 3.37
N GLY A 46 -2.15 -4.42 3.33
CA GLY A 46 -2.42 -5.86 3.26
C GLY A 46 -2.87 -6.38 1.89
N ILE A 47 -2.93 -5.54 0.85
CA ILE A 47 -3.19 -5.98 -0.54
C ILE A 47 -1.93 -5.83 -1.41
N PRO A 48 -1.78 -6.64 -2.47
CA PRO A 48 -0.65 -6.52 -3.38
C PRO A 48 -0.60 -5.13 -4.06
N GLY A 49 0.61 -4.62 -4.28
CA GLY A 49 0.82 -3.29 -4.89
C GLY A 49 0.10 -3.10 -6.23
N LYS A 50 0.06 -4.13 -7.07
CA LYS A 50 -0.69 -4.13 -8.34
C LYS A 50 -2.19 -3.89 -8.13
N GLU A 51 -2.79 -4.49 -7.12
CA GLU A 51 -4.21 -4.31 -6.79
C GLU A 51 -4.47 -2.93 -6.19
N THR A 52 -3.53 -2.39 -5.39
CA THR A 52 -3.56 -1.00 -4.92
C THR A 52 -3.59 -0.03 -6.10
N LEU A 53 -2.68 -0.18 -7.06
CA LEU A 53 -2.58 0.69 -8.24
C LEU A 53 -3.84 0.61 -9.13
N LYS A 54 -4.45 -0.58 -9.26
CA LYS A 54 -5.74 -0.74 -9.97
C LYS A 54 -6.85 0.06 -9.30
N LYS A 55 -6.96 -0.02 -7.97
CA LYS A 55 -7.98 0.74 -7.21
C LYS A 55 -7.77 2.25 -7.26
N LEU A 56 -6.53 2.69 -7.42
CA LEU A 56 -6.16 4.10 -7.64
C LEU A 56 -6.32 4.56 -9.10
N ASN A 57 -6.81 3.70 -10.00
CA ASN A 57 -6.93 3.97 -11.44
C ASN A 57 -5.61 4.40 -12.12
N VAL A 58 -4.47 3.94 -11.60
CA VAL A 58 -3.16 4.20 -12.21
C VAL A 58 -3.07 3.47 -13.55
N GLN A 59 -2.65 4.19 -14.59
CA GLN A 59 -2.49 3.64 -15.93
C GLN A 59 -1.18 2.86 -16.06
N ASN A 60 -1.09 1.96 -17.05
CA ASN A 60 0.14 1.22 -17.39
C ASN A 60 0.77 0.46 -16.20
N ILE A 61 -0.06 -0.18 -15.37
CA ILE A 61 0.39 -0.82 -14.13
C ILE A 61 1.48 -1.87 -14.38
N ASP A 62 1.42 -2.62 -15.48
CA ASP A 62 2.44 -3.63 -15.83
C ASP A 62 3.83 -3.03 -16.14
N VAL A 63 3.90 -1.73 -16.43
CA VAL A 63 5.16 -1.00 -16.63
C VAL A 63 5.68 -0.44 -15.30
N VAL A 64 4.78 0.04 -14.44
CA VAL A 64 5.12 0.69 -13.16
C VAL A 64 5.42 -0.35 -12.06
N HIS A 65 4.77 -1.50 -12.12
CA HIS A 65 4.95 -2.63 -11.21
C HIS A 65 5.08 -3.94 -12.01
N PRO A 66 6.25 -4.20 -12.62
CA PRO A 66 6.52 -5.43 -13.35
C PRO A 66 6.51 -6.68 -12.45
#